data_AF-A0A1N6AMY9-F1
#
_entry.id   AF-A0A1N6AMY9-F1
#
_cell.length_a   1.000
_cell.length_b   1.000
_cell.length_c   1.000
_cell.angle_alpha   90.00
_cell.angle_beta   90.00
_cell.angle_gamma   90.00
#
_symmetry.space_group_name_H-M   'P 1'
#
loop_
_entity.id
_entity.type
_entity.pdbx_description
1 polymer ?
#
loop_
_entity_poly.entity_id
_entity_poly.type
_entity_poly.pdbx_seq_one_letter_code
_entity_poly.pdbx_strand_id
1 'polypeptide(L)'
;MSPNPANVCGQGTSYNLHVHLVFTTTYRRGALTDPILTRCEQIMRDVCAVVAVGLAQVGVVVRPGRDDRFDRWSAYWHPDGVMVYVAQRAKLGDDRPGLTALPLSVPQLAVLAVDERFHLR
;
A
#
# COMPACT_ATOMS: atom_id res chain seq x y z
N MET A 1 -32.05 32.51 -6.94
CA MET A 1 -31.82 31.23 -7.63
C MET A 1 -31.80 31.54 -9.12
N SER A 2 -30.68 31.45 -9.83
CA SER A 2 -29.70 30.34 -9.83
C SER A 2 -28.26 30.83 -10.05
N PRO A 3 -27.23 30.14 -9.52
CA PRO A 3 -25.85 30.34 -9.92
C PRO A 3 -25.52 29.58 -11.21
N ASN A 4 -24.64 30.16 -12.02
CA ASN A 4 -24.07 29.63 -13.27
C ASN A 4 -23.12 28.44 -12.96
N PRO A 5 -23.19 27.29 -13.68
CA PRO A 5 -22.36 26.10 -13.39
C PRO A 5 -20.90 26.18 -13.87
N ALA A 6 -20.41 27.34 -14.34
CA ALA A 6 -19.06 27.47 -14.86
C ALA A 6 -18.07 27.94 -13.78
N ASN A 7 -17.63 27.04 -12.87
CA ASN A 7 -16.32 27.03 -12.17
C ASN A 7 -16.34 26.46 -10.74
N VAL A 8 -16.43 25.13 -10.59
CA VAL A 8 -15.77 24.47 -9.45
C VAL A 8 -14.83 23.41 -10.01
N CYS A 9 -13.70 23.87 -10.57
CA CYS A 9 -12.54 23.02 -10.74
C CYS A 9 -11.80 23.04 -9.40
N GLY A 10 -12.05 22.03 -8.57
CA GLY A 10 -11.32 21.86 -7.30
C GLY A 10 -9.83 21.76 -7.59
N GLN A 11 -9.01 22.45 -6.80
CA GLN A 11 -7.57 22.45 -6.94
C GLN A 11 -7.02 21.03 -6.77
N GLY A 12 -6.73 20.36 -7.89
CA GLY A 12 -5.94 19.14 -7.89
C GLY A 12 -4.47 19.52 -7.75
N THR A 13 -3.96 19.54 -6.53
CA THR A 13 -2.51 19.64 -6.31
C THR A 13 -1.89 18.35 -6.84
N SER A 14 -1.11 18.43 -7.92
CA SER A 14 -0.27 17.33 -8.38
C SER A 14 0.89 17.16 -7.41
N TYR A 15 0.91 16.07 -6.66
CA TYR A 15 2.06 15.66 -5.85
C TYR A 15 2.88 14.64 -6.65
N ASN A 16 4.19 14.88 -6.76
CA ASN A 16 5.14 13.95 -7.36
C ASN A 16 5.56 12.95 -6.26
N LEU A 17 4.86 11.81 -6.16
CA LEU A 17 5.25 10.76 -5.21
C LEU A 17 6.47 10.01 -5.77
N HIS A 18 7.65 10.30 -5.21
CA HIS A 18 8.85 9.49 -5.42
C HIS A 18 8.85 8.34 -4.41
N VAL A 19 8.48 7.13 -4.85
CA VAL A 19 8.60 5.91 -4.03
C VAL A 19 10.01 5.35 -4.19
N HIS A 20 10.76 5.28 -3.09
CA HIS A 20 12.01 4.53 -3.03
C HIS A 20 11.71 3.05 -2.85
N LEU A 21 11.51 2.35 -3.97
CA LEU A 21 11.29 0.91 -3.96
C LEU A 21 12.64 0.18 -3.92
N VAL A 22 13.00 -0.32 -2.75
CA VAL A 22 14.27 -1.05 -2.56
C VAL A 22 14.04 -2.54 -2.81
N PHE A 23 14.49 -3.04 -3.96
CA PHE A 23 14.54 -4.47 -4.22
C PHE A 23 15.87 -5.03 -3.73
N THR A 24 15.81 -6.08 -2.91
CA THR A 24 16.99 -6.91 -2.61
C THR A 24 16.80 -8.28 -3.23
N THR A 25 17.74 -8.70 -4.06
CA THR A 25 17.75 -10.07 -4.56
C THR A 25 18.26 -10.98 -3.45
N THR A 26 17.71 -12.19 -3.34
CA THR A 26 18.37 -13.26 -2.57
C THR A 26 19.83 -13.37 -3.00
N TYR A 27 20.74 -13.39 -2.02
CA TYR A 27 22.20 -13.42 -2.21
C TYR A 27 22.84 -12.17 -2.84
N ARG A 28 22.13 -11.03 -2.91
CA ARG A 28 22.63 -9.75 -3.47
C ARG A 28 23.32 -9.93 -4.84
N ARG A 29 22.75 -10.79 -5.69
CA ARG A 29 23.24 -10.97 -7.06
C ARG A 29 22.87 -9.75 -7.90
N GLY A 30 23.71 -9.39 -8.86
CA GLY A 30 23.44 -8.33 -9.85
C GLY A 30 22.36 -8.70 -10.86
N ALA A 31 21.20 -9.18 -10.40
CA ALA A 31 20.08 -9.61 -11.22
C ALA A 31 19.06 -8.49 -11.49
N LEU A 32 19.23 -7.30 -10.90
CA LEU A 32 18.34 -6.16 -11.12
C LEU A 32 18.80 -5.36 -12.35
N THR A 33 18.56 -5.90 -13.53
CA THR A 33 18.73 -5.20 -14.82
C THR A 33 17.51 -4.34 -15.15
N ASP A 34 17.63 -3.37 -16.06
CA ASP A 34 16.51 -2.47 -16.44
C ASP A 34 15.22 -3.21 -16.86
N PRO A 35 15.28 -4.30 -17.66
CA PRO A 35 14.08 -5.07 -17.99
C PRO A 35 13.43 -5.72 -16.76
N ILE A 36 14.24 -6.18 -15.81
CA ILE A 36 13.76 -6.79 -14.57
C ILE A 36 13.16 -5.73 -13.65
N LEU A 37 13.78 -4.56 -13.52
CA LEU A 37 13.24 -3.43 -12.76
C LEU A 37 11.91 -2.94 -13.33
N THR A 38 11.81 -2.81 -14.66
CA THR A 38 10.55 -2.46 -15.34
C THR A 38 9.47 -3.48 -15.04
N ARG A 39 9.81 -4.77 -15.07
CA ARG A 39 8.86 -5.84 -14.75
C ARG A 39 8.45 -5.82 -13.29
N CYS A 40 9.37 -5.56 -12.38
CA CYS A 40 9.08 -5.41 -10.96
C CYS A 40 8.12 -4.24 -10.71
N GLU A 41 8.30 -3.10 -11.38
CA GLU A 41 7.36 -1.98 -11.28
C GLU A 41 5.95 -2.36 -11.75
N GLN A 42 5.85 -3.03 -12.91
CA GLN A 42 4.56 -3.51 -13.43
C GLN A 42 3.88 -4.47 -12.46
N ILE A 43 4.63 -5.42 -11.90
CA ILE A 43 4.13 -6.37 -10.90
C ILE A 43 3.64 -5.60 -9.68
N MET A 44 4.41 -4.63 -9.18
CA MET A 44 4.02 -3.84 -8.01
C MET A 44 2.75 -3.03 -8.25
N ARG A 45 2.55 -2.46 -9.45
CA ARG A 45 1.29 -1.81 -9.84
C ARG A 45 0.10 -2.78 -9.94
N ASP A 46 0.35 -4.05 -10.27
CA ASP A 46 -0.69 -5.07 -10.40
C ASP A 46 -1.06 -5.72 -9.05
N VAL A 47 -0.10 -5.85 -8.13
CA VAL A 47 -0.33 -6.42 -6.80
C VAL A 47 -0.73 -5.39 -5.75
N CYS A 48 -0.42 -4.10 -5.96
CA CYS A 48 -0.77 -3.01 -5.05
C CYS A 48 -1.83 -2.07 -5.62
N ALA A 49 -2.79 -1.69 -4.79
CA ALA A 49 -3.59 -0.49 -4.99
C ALA A 49 -2.95 0.68 -4.24
N VAL A 50 -2.83 1.83 -4.89
CA VAL A 50 -2.45 3.09 -4.22
C VAL A 50 -3.72 3.78 -3.74
N VAL A 51 -3.81 4.02 -2.43
CA VAL A 51 -4.96 4.67 -1.79
C VAL A 51 -4.51 6.02 -1.25
N ALA A 52 -5.25 7.08 -1.59
CA ALA A 52 -5.05 8.40 -1.00
C ALA A 52 -5.75 8.47 0.37
N VAL A 53 -5.01 8.92 1.39
CA VAL A 53 -5.54 9.20 2.73
C VAL A 53 -5.12 10.61 3.12
N GLY A 54 -6.02 11.58 2.96
CA GLY A 54 -5.68 13.00 3.06
C GLY A 54 -4.63 13.38 2.02
N LEU A 55 -3.44 13.77 2.47
CA LEU A 55 -2.30 14.12 1.60
C LEU A 55 -1.34 12.94 1.38
N ALA A 56 -1.52 11.81 2.07
CA ALA A 56 -0.66 10.64 1.97
C ALA A 56 -1.12 9.71 0.83
N GLN A 57 -0.16 9.09 0.15
CA GLN A 57 -0.39 7.93 -0.71
C GLN A 57 0.11 6.67 0.00
N VAL A 58 -0.78 5.69 0.13
CA VAL A 58 -0.50 4.43 0.82
C VAL A 58 -0.59 3.27 -0.16
N GLY A 59 0.44 2.44 -0.19
CA GLY A 59 0.40 1.18 -0.95
C GLY A 59 -0.31 0.10 -0.15
N VAL A 60 -1.33 -0.52 -0.74
CA VAL A 60 -2.05 -1.67 -0.18
C VAL A 60 -1.91 -2.85 -1.11
N VAL A 61 -1.30 -3.94 -0.66
CA VAL A 61 -1.21 -5.19 -1.43
C VAL A 61 -2.58 -5.84 -1.49
N VAL A 62 -3.20 -5.84 -2.66
CA VAL A 62 -4.56 -6.36 -2.91
C VAL A 62 -4.56 -7.78 -3.45
N ARG A 63 -3.43 -8.23 -4.03
CA ARG A 63 -3.24 -9.60 -4.49
C ARG A 63 -2.07 -10.22 -3.73
N PRO A 64 -2.28 -11.29 -2.94
CA PRO A 64 -1.20 -11.96 -2.26
C PRO A 64 -0.24 -12.58 -3.27
N GLY A 65 1.06 -12.47 -2.97
CA GLY A 65 2.11 -13.15 -3.73
C GLY A 65 2.28 -14.60 -3.26
N ARG A 66 3.44 -15.19 -3.54
CA ARG A 66 3.79 -16.53 -3.03
C ARG A 66 4.00 -16.55 -1.50
N ASP A 67 4.17 -15.38 -0.90
CA ASP A 67 4.20 -15.18 0.55
C ASP A 67 2.76 -15.05 1.06
N ASP A 68 2.28 -16.11 1.71
CA ASP A 68 0.91 -16.25 2.23
C ASP A 68 0.80 -15.92 3.73
N ARG A 69 1.87 -15.40 4.34
CA ARG A 69 1.88 -15.01 5.76
C ARG A 69 0.80 -13.95 6.07
N PHE A 70 0.45 -13.14 5.08
CA PHE A 70 -0.59 -12.12 5.14
C PHE A 70 -1.45 -12.16 3.89
N ASP A 71 -2.78 -12.25 4.06
CA ASP A 71 -3.71 -12.20 2.93
C ASP A 71 -3.81 -10.80 2.33
N ARG A 72 -3.61 -9.75 3.15
CA ARG A 72 -3.63 -8.35 2.74
C ARG A 72 -2.86 -7.47 3.71
N TRP A 73 -2.16 -6.46 3.19
CA TRP A 73 -1.42 -5.52 4.02
C TRP A 73 -1.24 -4.15 3.35
N SER A 74 -0.93 -3.15 4.15
CA SER A 74 -0.57 -1.80 3.73
C SER A 74 0.70 -1.33 4.39
N ALA A 75 1.49 -0.51 3.68
CA ALA A 75 2.63 0.17 4.26
C ALA A 75 2.64 1.65 3.91
N TYR A 76 3.06 2.45 4.88
CA TYR A 76 3.28 3.88 4.73
C TYR A 76 4.62 4.27 5.36
N TRP A 77 5.37 5.09 4.63
CA TRP A 77 6.63 5.68 5.11
C TRP A 77 6.33 7.06 5.68
N HIS A 78 6.47 7.20 7.00
CA HIS A 78 6.30 8.48 7.68
C HIS A 78 7.47 9.43 7.39
N PRO A 79 7.26 10.75 7.43
CA PRO A 79 8.29 11.74 7.10
C PRO A 79 9.55 11.69 7.98
N ASP A 80 9.46 11.10 9.16
CA ASP A 80 10.56 10.94 10.10
C ASP A 80 11.38 9.66 9.89
N GLY A 81 11.06 8.87 8.88
CA GLY A 81 11.79 7.66 8.53
C GLY A 81 11.21 6.37 9.11
N VAL A 82 10.10 6.44 9.85
CA VAL A 82 9.43 5.24 10.36
C VAL A 82 8.51 4.65 9.30
N MET A 83 8.65 3.35 9.02
CA MET A 83 7.69 2.63 8.18
C MET A 83 6.67 1.89 9.04
N VAL A 84 5.39 2.22 8.87
CA VAL A 84 4.28 1.50 9.50
C VAL A 84 3.75 0.46 8.53
N TYR A 85 3.63 -0.78 9.01
CA TYR A 85 3.10 -1.92 8.27
C TYR A 85 1.88 -2.48 9.01
N VAL A 86 0.74 -2.51 8.33
CA VAL A 86 -0.52 -3.05 8.87
C VAL A 86 -0.96 -4.21 8.02
N ALA A 87 -1.14 -5.38 8.63
CA ALA A 87 -1.51 -6.59 7.92
C ALA A 87 -2.63 -7.35 8.62
N GLN A 88 -3.33 -8.15 7.84
CA GLN A 88 -4.36 -9.06 8.31
C GLN A 88 -4.22 -10.42 7.63
N ARG A 89 -4.72 -11.43 8.34
CA ARG A 89 -4.82 -12.80 7.86
C ARG A 89 -6.17 -13.39 8.23
N ALA A 90 -6.73 -14.22 7.36
CA ALA A 90 -8.02 -14.87 7.54
C ALA A 90 -7.94 -16.01 8.56
N LYS A 91 -6.85 -16.75 8.62
CA LYS A 91 -6.68 -17.92 9.51
C LYS A 91 -5.49 -17.73 10.42
N LEU A 92 -5.61 -17.84 11.74
CA LEU A 92 -4.49 -17.80 12.69
C LEU A 92 -4.23 -19.19 13.27
N GLY A 93 -3.07 -19.80 12.96
CA GLY A 93 -2.75 -21.18 13.34
C GLY A 93 -3.60 -22.21 12.59
N ASP A 94 -3.48 -23.50 12.95
CA ASP A 94 -4.18 -24.57 12.24
C ASP A 94 -5.52 -25.00 12.83
N ASP A 95 -5.75 -24.72 14.11
CA ASP A 95 -6.88 -25.27 14.87
C ASP A 95 -8.23 -24.58 14.63
N ARG A 96 -8.25 -23.46 13.91
CA ARG A 96 -9.49 -22.71 13.63
C ARG A 96 -9.73 -22.56 12.13
N PRO A 97 -10.99 -22.67 11.67
CA PRO A 97 -11.33 -22.30 10.31
C PRO A 97 -11.03 -20.81 10.08
N GLY A 98 -10.52 -20.50 8.89
CA GLY A 98 -10.26 -19.11 8.50
C GLY A 98 -11.54 -18.32 8.30
N LEU A 99 -11.45 -17.00 8.44
CA LEU A 99 -12.52 -16.08 8.12
C LEU A 99 -12.90 -16.19 6.64
N THR A 100 -14.20 -16.19 6.36
CA THR A 100 -14.72 -16.23 4.98
C THR A 100 -14.51 -14.91 4.24
N ALA A 101 -14.31 -13.82 4.98
CA ALA A 101 -13.97 -12.51 4.44
C ALA A 101 -12.96 -11.81 5.35
N LEU A 102 -12.06 -11.03 4.74
CA LEU A 102 -11.10 -10.23 5.49
C LEU A 102 -11.81 -9.07 6.19
N PRO A 103 -11.53 -8.83 7.49
CA PRO A 103 -12.26 -7.85 8.29
C PRO A 103 -11.96 -6.40 7.89
N LEU A 104 -10.77 -6.13 7.32
CA LEU A 104 -10.40 -4.78 6.88
C LEU A 104 -10.44 -4.68 5.35
N SER A 105 -11.16 -3.66 4.87
CA SER A 105 -11.12 -3.27 3.46
C SER A 105 -9.79 -2.59 3.11
N VAL A 106 -9.56 -2.41 1.80
CA VAL A 106 -8.38 -1.71 1.28
C VAL A 106 -8.27 -0.27 1.80
N PRO A 107 -9.33 0.56 1.77
CA PRO A 107 -9.28 1.89 2.38
C PRO A 107 -9.03 1.88 3.89
N GLN A 108 -9.61 0.92 4.63
CA GLN A 108 -9.42 0.84 6.08
C GLN A 108 -7.97 0.52 6.46
N LEU A 109 -7.32 -0.40 5.73
CA LEU A 109 -5.89 -0.67 5.91
C LEU A 109 -5.04 0.59 5.63
N ALA A 110 -5.35 1.31 4.55
CA ALA A 110 -4.63 2.54 4.22
C ALA A 110 -4.74 3.59 5.34
N VAL A 111 -5.93 3.76 5.91
CA VAL A 111 -6.15 4.67 7.04
C VAL A 111 -5.33 4.26 8.27
N LEU A 112 -5.28 2.97 8.59
CA LEU A 112 -4.52 2.49 9.75
C LEU A 112 -3.02 2.69 9.59
N ALA A 113 -2.48 2.60 8.37
CA ALA A 113 -1.05 2.77 8.12
C ALA A 113 -0.55 4.21 8.37
N VAL A 114 -1.43 5.21 8.21
CA VAL A 114 -1.11 6.63 8.45
C VAL A 114 -1.55 7.12 9.83
N ASP A 115 -2.25 6.28 10.60
CA ASP A 115 -2.79 6.67 11.90
C ASP A 115 -1.65 6.75 12.93
N GLU A 116 -1.54 7.90 13.59
CA GLU A 116 -0.50 8.20 14.58
C GLU A 116 -0.48 7.21 15.75
N ARG A 117 -1.58 6.52 16.04
CA ARG A 117 -1.60 5.46 17.08
C ARG A 117 -0.70 4.28 16.74
N PHE A 118 -0.42 4.05 15.46
CA PHE A 118 0.47 2.98 14.99
C PHE A 118 1.84 3.52 14.59
N HIS A 119 2.07 4.82 14.75
CA HIS A 119 3.35 5.45 14.52
C HIS A 119 4.25 5.29 15.77
N LEU A 120 5.01 4.20 15.79
CA LEU A 120 5.86 3.83 16.93
C LEU A 120 7.22 4.54 16.81
N ARG A 121 7.42 5.59 17.62
CA ARG A 121 8.70 6.27 17.83
C ARG A 121 9.43 5.73 19.05
#